data_AF-A0AAD5MYN4-F1
#
_entry.id   AF-A0AAD5MYN4-F1
#
_cell.length_a   1.000
_cell.length_b   1.000
_cell.length_c   1.000
_cell.angle_alpha   90.00
_cell.angle_beta   90.00
_cell.angle_gamma   90.00
#
_symmetry.space_group_name_H-M   'P 1'
#
loop_
_entity.id
_entity.type
_entity.pdbx_description
1 polymer ?
#
loop_
_entity_poly.entity_id
_entity_poly.type
_entity_poly.pdbx_seq_one_letter_code
_entity_poly.pdbx_strand_id
1 'polypeptide(L)'
;MYRKRFNSELAPVVFKDQLKEQNVFFQPSRHYEINEDSGKEEFMRTLCPAWADRVLYNKRMDSLFRHDSFCSSGLYYGLVGEEVHIEQHKPVALHATICLK
;
A
#
# COMPACT_ATOMS: atom_id res chain seq x y z
N MET A 1 2.31 18.00 2.12
CA MET A 1 1.73 17.82 0.77
C MET A 1 2.56 16.77 0.03
N TYR A 2 2.31 15.47 0.28
CA TYR A 2 3.12 14.39 -0.29
C TYR A 2 2.74 14.15 -1.76
N ARG A 3 3.71 14.21 -2.67
CA ARG A 3 3.47 14.20 -4.12
C ARG A 3 3.06 12.81 -4.62
N LYS A 4 1.80 12.44 -4.41
CA LYS A 4 1.16 11.19 -4.91
C LYS A 4 1.36 10.98 -6.43
N ARG A 5 1.52 12.07 -7.19
CA ARG A 5 1.68 12.08 -8.66
C ARG A 5 2.85 11.23 -9.18
N PHE A 6 3.97 11.16 -8.45
CA PHE A 6 5.18 10.47 -8.92
C PHE A 6 5.26 8.99 -8.50
N ASN A 7 4.33 8.51 -7.68
CA ASN A 7 4.39 7.19 -7.06
C ASN A 7 4.04 6.02 -8.01
N SER A 8 3.51 6.34 -9.20
CA SER A 8 3.07 5.36 -10.20
C SER A 8 3.66 5.63 -11.59
N GLU A 9 4.51 6.64 -11.78
CA GLU A 9 4.95 7.07 -13.12
C GLU A 9 5.77 6.00 -13.86
N LEU A 10 6.49 5.12 -13.14
CA LEU A 10 7.24 4.04 -13.75
C LEU A 10 6.39 2.80 -14.03
N ALA A 11 5.24 2.61 -13.39
CA ALA A 11 4.47 1.36 -13.50
C ALA A 11 3.95 1.10 -14.93
N PRO A 12 3.38 2.07 -15.67
CA PRO A 12 2.96 1.87 -17.06
C PRO A 12 4.13 1.52 -17.98
N VAL A 13 5.31 2.09 -17.75
CA VAL A 13 6.51 1.90 -18.57
C VAL A 13 7.17 0.54 -18.28
N VAL A 14 7.30 0.20 -17.00
CA VAL A 14 8.01 -1.01 -16.55
C VAL A 14 7.15 -2.26 -16.77
N PHE A 15 5.85 -2.19 -16.48
CA PHE A 15 5.00 -3.38 -16.45
C PHE A 15 4.10 -3.54 -17.68
N LYS A 16 4.00 -2.54 -18.57
CA LYS A 16 3.26 -2.64 -19.85
C LYS A 16 1.87 -3.28 -19.71
N ASP A 17 1.11 -2.88 -18.69
CA ASP A 17 -0.21 -3.42 -18.32
C ASP A 17 -0.27 -4.93 -17.98
N GLN A 18 0.87 -5.59 -17.77
CA GLN A 18 0.93 -7.00 -17.36
C GLN A 18 0.59 -7.19 -15.88
N LEU A 19 1.00 -6.22 -15.06
CA LEU A 19 0.70 -6.16 -13.63
C LEU A 19 -0.28 -5.03 -13.34
N LYS A 20 -1.17 -5.30 -12.40
CA LYS A 20 -2.16 -4.39 -11.83
C LYS A 20 -1.89 -4.22 -10.34
N GLU A 21 -2.43 -3.15 -9.80
CA GLU A 21 -2.40 -2.82 -8.38
C GLU A 21 -3.78 -2.31 -7.97
N GLN A 22 -4.18 -2.59 -6.73
CA GLN A 22 -5.36 -1.96 -6.14
C GLN A 22 -5.08 -0.51 -5.80
N ASN A 23 -6.13 0.29 -5.67
CA ASN A 23 -5.98 1.70 -5.33
C ASN A 23 -5.31 1.86 -3.94
N VAL A 24 -4.23 2.64 -3.90
CA VAL A 24 -3.52 2.98 -2.66
C VAL A 24 -4.22 4.13 -1.95
N PHE A 25 -4.84 3.82 -0.81
CA PHE A 25 -5.50 4.77 0.09
C PHE A 25 -4.76 4.98 1.42
N PHE A 26 -3.78 4.14 1.74
CA PHE A 26 -2.96 4.25 2.93
C PHE A 26 -1.84 5.29 2.77
N GLN A 27 -1.33 5.77 3.90
CA GLN A 27 -0.18 6.68 3.98
C GLN A 27 1.14 5.99 3.53
N PRO A 28 2.22 6.73 3.27
CA PRO A 28 3.50 6.12 2.90
C PRO A 28 3.94 5.04 3.90
N SER A 29 4.47 3.90 3.41
CA SER A 29 4.88 2.79 4.28
C SER A 29 6.19 3.05 5.02
N ARG A 30 6.97 4.04 4.58
CA ARG A 30 8.27 4.44 5.15
C ARG A 30 8.57 5.90 4.81
N HIS A 31 9.50 6.59 5.47
CA HIS A 31 10.41 6.15 6.51
C HIS A 31 9.94 6.67 7.86
N TYR A 32 9.60 5.78 8.79
CA TYR A 32 9.14 6.15 10.13
C TYR A 32 10.29 6.19 11.13
N GLU A 33 10.20 7.04 12.14
CA GLU A 33 11.08 7.07 13.32
C GLU A 33 10.28 7.45 14.56
N ILE A 34 10.78 7.13 15.75
CA ILE A 34 10.25 7.66 16.99
C ILE A 34 10.93 8.99 17.28
N ASN A 35 10.14 10.05 17.39
CA ASN A 35 10.63 11.34 17.85
C ASN A 35 11.07 11.23 19.32
N GLU A 36 12.35 11.50 19.59
CA GLU A 36 12.93 11.35 20.94
C GLU A 36 12.29 12.26 21.99
N ASP A 37 11.82 13.46 21.59
CA ASP A 37 11.22 14.44 22.51
C ASP A 37 9.77 14.10 22.88
N SER A 38 8.98 13.63 21.92
CA SER A 38 7.53 13.40 22.08
C SER A 38 7.16 11.93 22.27
N GLY A 39 8.07 11.00 21.99
CA GLY A 39 7.84 9.56 21.99
C GLY A 39 6.85 9.09 20.92
N LYS A 40 6.47 9.95 19.97
CA LYS A 40 5.52 9.64 18.91
C LYS A 40 6.22 9.21 17.63
N GLU A 41 5.58 8.33 16.89
CA GLU A 41 6.01 7.98 15.55
C GLU A 41 5.79 9.17 14.60
N GLU A 42 6.83 9.54 13.86
CA GLU A 42 6.79 10.54 12.80
C GLU A 42 7.56 10.06 11.56
N PHE A 43 7.38 10.75 10.44
CA PHE A 43 8.23 10.50 9.27
C PHE A 43 9.61 11.13 9.47
N MET A 44 10.64 10.42 9.04
CA MET A 44 12.00 10.90 9.05
C MET A 44 12.14 12.23 8.32
N ARG A 45 12.85 13.18 8.92
CA ARG A 45 13.06 14.51 8.32
C ARG A 45 14.12 14.53 7.21
N THR A 46 14.99 13.53 7.19
CA THR A 46 16.11 13.40 6.25
C THR A 46 15.74 12.65 4.98
N LEU A 47 14.62 11.92 4.98
CA LEU A 47 14.17 11.08 3.86
C LEU A 47 12.75 11.43 3.45
N CYS A 48 12.50 11.40 2.14
CA CYS A 48 11.14 11.56 1.64
C CYS A 48 10.30 10.32 2.03
N PRO A 49 9.09 10.49 2.58
CA PRO A 49 8.20 9.36 2.75
C PRO A 49 7.75 8.81 1.39
N ALA A 50 7.65 7.49 1.33
CA ALA A 50 7.47 6.71 0.12
C ALA A 50 6.54 5.51 0.33
N TRP A 51 5.83 5.11 -0.72
CA TRP A 51 5.14 3.84 -0.82
C TRP A 51 6.05 2.83 -1.54
N ALA A 52 7.09 2.39 -0.84
CA ALA A 52 8.05 1.44 -1.41
C ALA A 52 7.50 0.01 -1.40
N ASP A 53 6.63 -0.30 -0.43
CA ASP A 53 6.05 -1.62 -0.23
C ASP A 53 4.73 -1.70 -0.98
N ARG A 54 4.65 -2.60 -1.98
CA ARG A 54 3.56 -2.65 -2.96
C ARG A 54 3.20 -4.10 -3.27
N VAL A 55 1.91 -4.39 -3.45
CA VAL A 55 1.43 -5.71 -3.89
C VAL A 55 0.86 -5.60 -5.29
N LEU A 56 1.56 -6.22 -6.24
CA LEU A 56 1.14 -6.30 -7.64
C LEU A 56 0.62 -7.69 -7.98
N TYR A 57 -0.32 -7.76 -8.91
CA TYR A 57 -0.91 -9.01 -9.37
C TYR A 57 -1.24 -8.95 -10.86
N ASN A 58 -1.43 -10.10 -11.51
CA ASN A 58 -1.70 -10.14 -12.94
C ASN A 58 -3.21 -10.05 -13.25
N LYS A 59 -3.56 -9.91 -14.54
CA LYS A 59 -4.95 -9.86 -15.02
C LYS A 59 -5.78 -11.09 -14.65
N ARG A 60 -5.15 -12.27 -14.51
CA ARG A 60 -5.85 -13.51 -14.13
C ARG A 60 -6.28 -13.46 -12.67
N MET A 61 -5.43 -12.97 -11.76
CA MET A 61 -5.78 -12.82 -10.35
C MET A 61 -6.85 -11.74 -10.15
N ASP A 62 -6.72 -10.64 -10.89
CA ASP A 62 -7.67 -9.52 -10.87
C ASP A 62 -9.11 -9.98 -11.17
N SER A 63 -9.30 -10.92 -12.11
CA SER A 63 -10.63 -11.45 -12.45
C SER A 63 -11.19 -12.45 -11.43
N LEU A 64 -10.38 -12.91 -10.47
CA LEU A 64 -10.82 -13.81 -9.41
C LEU A 64 -11.28 -13.06 -8.16
N PHE A 65 -10.96 -11.77 -7.99
CA PHE A 65 -11.37 -11.01 -6.82
C PHE A 65 -12.89 -10.88 -6.74
N ARG A 66 -13.46 -11.17 -5.56
CA ARG A 66 -14.87 -10.93 -5.28
C ARG A 66 -15.10 -9.44 -4.99
N HIS A 67 -15.94 -8.82 -5.80
CA HIS A 67 -16.47 -7.48 -5.56
C HIS A 67 -17.93 -7.61 -5.09
N ASP A 68 -18.14 -8.05 -3.85
CA ASP A 68 -19.51 -8.11 -3.30
C ASP A 68 -20.09 -6.70 -3.20
N SER A 69 -21.23 -6.49 -3.87
CA SER A 69 -21.82 -5.19 -4.15
C SER A 69 -22.63 -4.58 -3.00
N PHE A 70 -22.74 -5.26 -1.85
CA PHE A 70 -23.74 -4.89 -0.83
C PHE A 70 -23.21 -4.29 0.47
N CYS A 71 -21.96 -4.53 0.87
CA CYS A 71 -21.34 -3.82 2.01
C CYS A 71 -19.88 -4.22 2.09
N SER A 72 -18.95 -3.26 2.03
CA SER A 72 -17.51 -3.42 2.29
C SER A 72 -16.83 -4.57 1.54
N SER A 73 -16.26 -4.24 0.38
CA SER A 73 -15.43 -5.12 -0.44
C SER A 73 -14.58 -6.07 0.42
N GLY A 74 -14.67 -7.38 0.20
CA GLY A 74 -13.80 -8.41 0.80
C GLY A 74 -12.35 -8.33 0.34
N LEU A 75 -11.88 -7.11 0.03
CA LEU A 75 -10.57 -6.72 -0.40
C LEU A 75 -10.11 -5.56 0.49
N TYR A 76 -9.03 -5.77 1.22
CA TYR A 76 -8.30 -4.77 1.99
C TYR A 76 -6.90 -4.64 1.40
N TYR A 77 -6.47 -3.41 1.11
CA TYR A 77 -5.10 -3.12 0.70
C TYR A 77 -4.59 -1.94 1.52
N GLY A 78 -3.69 -2.21 2.47
CA GLY A 78 -3.33 -1.23 3.49
C GLY A 78 -2.13 -1.60 4.33
N LEU A 79 -1.84 -0.77 5.32
CA LEU A 79 -0.74 -0.96 6.25
C LEU A 79 -1.17 -1.85 7.41
N VAL A 80 -0.30 -2.76 7.82
CA VAL A 80 -0.48 -3.55 9.03
C VAL A 80 0.09 -2.76 10.21
N GLY A 81 -0.69 -2.63 11.28
CA GLY A 81 -0.25 -1.93 12.50
C GLY A 81 -0.16 -0.41 12.32
N GLU A 82 -1.15 0.22 11.69
CA GLU A 82 -1.18 1.67 11.45
C GLU A 82 -0.92 2.48 12.73
N GLU A 83 -1.50 2.06 13.85
CA GLU A 83 -1.43 2.74 15.16
C GLU A 83 -0.23 2.33 16.03
N VAL A 84 0.61 1.42 15.55
CA VAL A 84 1.75 0.89 16.32
C VAL A 84 3.04 1.16 15.56
N HIS A 85 4.04 1.66 16.27
CA HIS A 85 5.39 1.71 15.72
C HIS A 85 5.95 0.29 15.68
N ILE A 86 6.28 -0.16 14.48
CA ILE A 86 6.90 -1.48 14.27
C ILE A 86 8.39 -1.25 14.06
N GLU A 87 8.73 -0.60 12.95
CA GLU A 87 10.08 -0.21 12.57
C GLU A 87 9.99 0.99 11.61
N GLN A 88 11.09 1.32 10.93
CA GLN A 88 11.12 2.36 9.90
C GLN A 88 10.22 2.07 8.69
N HIS A 89 9.78 0.82 8.53
CA HIS A 89 8.86 0.39 7.49
C HIS A 89 7.65 -0.30 8.12
N LYS A 90 6.45 0.13 7.71
CA LYS A 90 5.20 -0.54 8.08
C LYS A 90 4.86 -1.58 7.02
N PRO A 91 4.56 -2.84 7.40
CA PRO A 91 4.20 -3.87 6.43
C PRO A 91 2.95 -3.49 5.64
N VAL A 92 2.92 -3.80 4.34
CA VAL A 92 1.76 -3.61 3.47
C VAL A 92 1.14 -4.96 3.16
N ALA A 93 -0.18 -5.08 3.30
CA ALA A 93 -0.92 -6.31 3.04
C ALA A 93 -2.07 -6.08 2.07
N LEU A 94 -2.24 -7.04 1.14
CA LEU A 94 -3.45 -7.20 0.32
C LEU A 94 -4.18 -8.45 0.81
N HIS A 95 -5.31 -8.27 1.48
CA HIS A 95 -6.20 -9.35 1.89
C HIS A 95 -7.41 -9.34 0.96
N ALA A 96 -7.64 -10.42 0.22
CA ALA A 96 -8.74 -10.49 -0.74
C ALA A 96 -9.37 -11.88 -0.77
N THR A 97 -10.68 -11.94 -0.94
CA THR A 97 -11.40 -13.19 -1.24
C THR A 97 -11.40 -13.43 -2.75
N ILE A 98 -11.03 -14.65 -3.16
CA ILE A 98 -11.02 -15.06 -4.56
C ILE A 98 -12.08 -16.14 -4.85
N CYS A 99 -12.65 -16.10 -6.06
CA CYS A 99 -13.48 -17.16 -6.61
C CYS A 99 -12.62 -18.20 -7.32
N LEU A 100 -12.53 -19.42 -6.79
CA LEU A 100 -11.98 -20.55 -7.53
C LEU A 100 -13.13 -21.21 -8.31
N LYS A 101 -12.93 -21.41 -9.62
CA LYS A 101 -13.85 -22.17 -10.47
C LYS A 101 -13.60 -23.66 -10.33
#